data_AF-A0A1F9HYI0-F1
#
_entry.id   AF-A0A1F9HYI0-F1
#
_cell.length_a   1.000
_cell.length_b   1.000
_cell.length_c   1.000
_cell.angle_alpha   90.00
_cell.angle_beta   90.00
_cell.angle_gamma   90.00
#
_symmetry.space_group_name_H-M   'P 1'
#
loop_
_entity.id
_entity.type
_entity.pdbx_description
1 polymer ?
#
loop_
_entity_poly.entity_id
_entity_poly.type
_entity_poly.pdbx_seq_one_letter_code
_entity_poly.pdbx_strand_id
1 'polypeptide(L)'
;MKKKLLLSVALSLIISAQAIAAQGNKENGKTIYDKKCWWCHGAEGAGDGPAAQFLNPPPRDFTAGWYKFKTTPFDEITPADEDIFRMISGGMNHVSLWKGMSGTSMPDWGDVLKDQDIWDIIAYIKSLSGLEKPEKPPISYSSQIKSSSESIEKGKQIFKDMCSECHGEEGKGDATKKLKDDLGFRTWPRNLTKPWTFRVNNDPKNIYTRVSVGIPGTQMPSFADPASKKTLSEEERWHVANYVVSIGNDVKRPKDDTVLKALRLEGELPDKVDDPKWAEAEPTSFYLVPQIIAKERFFTPTLDSITGRAFFNDKEISILLEWDDRTKSIPGDMKAKELSEVEVLEDSVAIQLPVTIPEEMEKPYFGMGDSAKPVNIWQWKGGKTDAPESVKLLNANGFAKTEARDAAKGGLKATGAYSNGTWRVVMKRPLATEEKDKDIQFVEGKYTPIAFAAWDGTNGETGSKHVMTTWYWLLLKPATGSSVYIIPLIVALVVFGGEFLLVRSAGKK
;
A
#
# COMPACT_ATOMS: atom_id res chain seq x y z
N MET A 1 -15.91 -68.44 27.52
CA MET A 1 -16.66 -67.39 28.23
C MET A 1 -15.72 -66.28 28.69
N LYS A 2 -15.94 -65.07 28.14
CA LYS A 2 -15.61 -63.72 28.62
C LYS A 2 -14.24 -63.45 29.27
N LYS A 3 -13.30 -62.97 28.44
CA LYS A 3 -12.40 -61.85 28.77
C LYS A 3 -13.25 -60.59 29.01
N LYS A 4 -12.95 -59.81 30.06
CA LYS A 4 -13.05 -58.33 30.05
C LYS A 4 -12.40 -57.77 31.32
N LEU A 5 -11.19 -57.27 31.12
CA LEU A 5 -10.37 -56.49 32.04
C LEU A 5 -10.70 -55.00 31.83
N LEU A 6 -10.79 -54.27 32.94
CA LEU A 6 -10.57 -52.83 33.13
C LEU A 6 -10.49 -51.92 31.89
N LEU A 7 -11.41 -50.95 31.78
CA LEU A 7 -11.14 -49.61 31.25
C LEU A 7 -12.37 -48.70 31.49
N SER A 8 -12.26 -47.69 32.35
CA SER A 8 -13.05 -46.42 32.28
C SER A 8 -12.95 -45.56 33.56
N VAL A 9 -11.75 -45.15 33.97
CA VAL A 9 -11.56 -43.92 34.77
C VAL A 9 -10.30 -43.22 34.27
N ALA A 10 -10.39 -42.62 33.08
CA ALA A 10 -9.37 -41.72 32.54
C ALA A 10 -9.98 -40.91 31.38
N LEU A 11 -11.06 -40.17 31.64
CA LEU A 11 -11.61 -39.24 30.64
C LEU A 11 -12.19 -37.96 31.29
N SER A 12 -11.50 -37.43 32.29
CA SER A 12 -11.93 -36.17 32.96
C SER A 12 -10.77 -35.24 33.30
N LEU A 13 -9.58 -35.44 32.73
CA LEU A 13 -8.36 -34.68 33.09
C LEU A 13 -7.61 -34.07 31.89
N ILE A 14 -8.25 -33.93 30.72
CA ILE A 14 -7.64 -33.34 29.52
C ILE A 14 -8.24 -31.96 29.15
N ILE A 15 -9.25 -31.46 29.87
CA ILE A 15 -9.87 -30.15 29.57
C ILE A 15 -9.12 -28.97 30.25
N SER A 16 -8.19 -29.22 31.16
CA SER A 16 -7.57 -28.15 31.97
C SER A 16 -6.20 -27.64 31.50
N ALA A 17 -5.56 -28.26 30.50
CA ALA A 17 -4.19 -27.85 30.13
C ALA A 17 -4.12 -26.60 29.22
N GLN A 18 -5.16 -26.32 28.42
CA GLN A 18 -5.18 -25.12 27.56
C GLN A 18 -5.59 -23.85 28.30
N ALA A 19 -6.35 -23.95 29.39
CA ALA A 19 -6.82 -22.80 30.15
C ALA A 19 -5.75 -22.19 31.09
N ILE A 20 -4.68 -22.92 31.42
CA ILE A 20 -3.64 -22.46 32.36
C ILE A 20 -2.60 -21.55 31.68
N ALA A 21 -2.45 -21.61 30.35
CA ALA A 21 -1.49 -20.76 29.62
C ALA A 21 -1.99 -19.32 29.37
N ALA A 22 -3.26 -19.02 29.65
CA ALA A 22 -3.88 -17.73 29.32
C ALA A 22 -3.69 -16.63 30.39
N GLN A 23 -3.18 -16.95 31.58
CA GLN A 23 -3.00 -15.95 32.63
C GLN A 23 -1.56 -15.40 32.60
N GLY A 24 -1.37 -14.27 31.92
CA GLY A 24 -0.07 -13.61 31.83
C GLY A 24 0.45 -13.07 33.17
N ASN A 25 1.77 -13.08 33.35
CA ASN A 25 2.47 -12.47 34.48
C ASN A 25 2.80 -10.99 34.19
N LYS A 26 2.16 -10.08 34.93
CA LYS A 26 2.31 -8.62 34.76
C LYS A 26 3.75 -8.13 34.98
N GLU A 27 4.47 -8.68 35.94
CA GLU A 27 5.84 -8.25 36.26
C GLU A 27 6.83 -8.64 35.15
N ASN A 28 6.69 -9.84 34.59
CA ASN A 28 7.46 -10.26 33.43
C ASN A 28 7.09 -9.45 32.19
N GLY A 29 5.78 -9.22 31.98
CA GLY A 29 5.26 -8.38 30.91
C GLY A 29 5.87 -6.97 30.93
N LYS A 30 5.93 -6.35 32.11
CA LYS A 30 6.60 -5.04 32.29
C LYS A 30 8.07 -5.11 31.91
N THR A 31 8.78 -6.15 32.34
CA THR A 31 10.21 -6.31 32.03
C THR A 31 10.47 -6.41 30.53
N ILE A 32 9.59 -7.09 29.79
CA ILE A 32 9.68 -7.19 28.33
C ILE A 32 9.30 -5.84 27.68
N TYR A 33 8.23 -5.21 28.17
CA TYR A 33 7.77 -3.90 27.70
C TYR A 33 8.87 -2.83 27.79
N ASP A 34 9.54 -2.73 28.93
CA ASP A 34 10.64 -1.80 29.19
C ASP A 34 11.88 -2.07 28.29
N LYS A 35 11.98 -3.24 27.66
CA LYS A 35 13.07 -3.58 26.74
C LYS A 35 12.70 -3.40 25.28
N LYS A 36 11.42 -3.57 24.93
CA LYS A 36 10.98 -3.78 23.53
C LYS A 36 9.91 -2.80 23.05
N CYS A 37 9.06 -2.28 23.94
CA CYS A 37 7.85 -1.55 23.56
C CYS A 37 7.92 -0.05 23.90
N TRP A 38 8.59 0.33 24.99
CA TRP A 38 8.56 1.70 25.52
C TRP A 38 9.12 2.77 24.57
N TRP A 39 10.08 2.41 23.70
CA TRP A 39 10.71 3.36 22.78
C TRP A 39 9.69 4.02 21.84
N CYS A 40 8.64 3.28 21.48
CA CYS A 40 7.51 3.78 20.71
C CYS A 40 6.34 4.16 21.62
N HIS A 41 5.95 3.28 22.55
CA HIS A 41 4.71 3.43 23.32
C HIS A 41 4.84 4.26 24.60
N GLY A 42 6.01 4.78 24.95
CA GLY A 42 6.24 5.53 26.20
C GLY A 42 6.62 4.64 27.37
N ALA A 43 7.22 5.19 28.42
CA ALA A 43 7.57 4.41 29.62
C ALA A 43 6.32 3.96 30.39
N GLU A 44 5.30 4.82 30.40
CA GLU A 44 4.00 4.60 31.05
C GLU A 44 2.93 4.05 30.09
N GLY A 45 3.26 3.84 28.82
CA GLY A 45 2.30 3.37 27.82
C GLY A 45 1.39 4.43 27.22
N ALA A 46 1.71 5.72 27.37
CA ALA A 46 0.90 6.83 26.88
C ALA A 46 1.05 7.12 25.36
N GLY A 47 1.81 6.30 24.62
CA GLY A 47 2.03 6.48 23.19
C GLY A 47 2.98 7.64 22.84
N ASP A 48 3.75 8.12 23.81
CA ASP A 48 4.60 9.32 23.77
C ASP A 48 6.10 8.99 23.86
N GLY A 49 6.48 7.77 23.47
CA GLY A 49 7.88 7.36 23.44
C GLY A 49 8.74 8.23 22.52
N PRO A 50 10.09 8.23 22.67
CA PRO A 50 10.98 9.07 21.87
C PRO A 50 10.80 8.94 20.35
N ALA A 51 10.34 7.78 19.86
CA ALA A 51 10.05 7.55 18.45
C ALA A 51 8.70 8.11 17.99
N ALA A 52 7.73 8.36 18.88
CA ALA A 52 6.33 8.64 18.53
C ALA A 52 6.14 9.77 17.54
N GLN A 53 6.91 10.86 17.65
CA GLN A 53 6.87 12.01 16.75
C GLN A 53 7.28 11.70 15.29
N PHE A 54 7.93 10.55 15.06
CA PHE A 54 8.40 10.12 13.74
C PHE A 54 7.55 9.01 13.13
N LEU A 55 6.45 8.61 13.78
CA LEU A 55 5.62 7.48 13.38
C LEU A 55 4.23 7.95 12.94
N ASN A 56 3.81 7.52 11.75
CA ASN A 56 2.45 7.70 11.26
C ASN A 56 1.86 6.32 10.91
N PRO A 57 0.84 5.83 11.62
CA PRO A 57 0.08 6.50 12.68
C PRO A 57 0.88 6.58 13.98
N PRO A 58 0.52 7.49 14.91
CA PRO A 58 1.15 7.54 16.21
C PRO A 58 0.96 6.22 16.97
N PRO A 59 1.92 5.85 17.84
CA PRO A 59 1.79 4.70 18.73
C PRO A 59 0.49 4.76 19.55
N ARG A 60 -0.04 3.59 19.90
CA ARG A 60 -1.24 3.51 20.74
C ARG A 60 -0.92 3.96 22.17
N ASP A 61 -1.71 4.90 22.67
CA ASP A 61 -1.88 5.17 24.09
C ASP A 61 -2.69 4.03 24.72
N PHE A 62 -2.04 3.22 25.53
CA PHE A 62 -2.65 2.12 26.27
C PHE A 62 -3.39 2.60 27.51
N THR A 63 -3.01 3.74 28.10
CA THR A 63 -3.63 4.29 29.33
C THR A 63 -5.06 4.76 29.08
N ALA A 64 -5.36 5.20 27.86
CA ALA A 64 -6.71 5.56 27.44
C ALA A 64 -7.68 4.36 27.38
N GLY A 65 -7.15 3.14 27.26
CA GLY A 65 -7.96 1.91 27.18
C GLY A 65 -8.72 1.71 25.86
N TRP A 66 -8.46 2.52 24.84
CA TRP A 66 -9.23 2.50 23.58
C TRP A 66 -8.47 1.76 22.48
N TYR A 67 -8.95 0.56 22.13
CA TYR A 67 -8.36 -0.29 21.11
C TYR A 67 -9.13 -0.19 19.79
N LYS A 68 -8.45 0.30 18.74
CA LYS A 68 -9.02 0.47 17.39
C LYS A 68 -9.45 -0.87 16.75
N PHE A 69 -8.73 -1.95 17.04
CA PHE A 69 -8.90 -3.25 16.39
C PHE A 69 -9.31 -4.33 17.40
N LYS A 70 -10.60 -4.39 17.72
CA LYS A 70 -11.20 -5.39 18.61
C LYS A 70 -12.35 -6.16 17.96
N THR A 71 -12.62 -7.37 18.43
CA THR A 71 -13.73 -8.24 18.01
C THR A 71 -14.87 -8.28 19.03
N THR A 72 -14.66 -7.74 20.24
CA THR A 72 -15.71 -7.56 21.25
C THR A 72 -16.78 -6.57 20.76
N PRO A 73 -18.05 -6.70 21.20
CA PRO A 73 -19.16 -5.83 20.78
C PRO A 73 -18.90 -4.34 21.00
N PHE A 74 -19.59 -3.46 20.26
CA PHE A 74 -19.35 -2.01 20.31
C PHE A 74 -19.53 -1.39 21.72
N ASP A 75 -20.38 -2.00 22.55
CA ASP A 75 -20.69 -1.58 23.91
C ASP A 75 -19.75 -2.18 24.97
N GLU A 76 -18.71 -2.89 24.53
CA GLU A 76 -17.61 -3.39 25.36
C GLU A 76 -16.34 -2.60 25.01
N ILE A 77 -15.76 -1.90 25.98
CA ILE A 77 -14.53 -1.12 25.74
C ILE A 77 -13.29 -2.03 25.68
N THR A 78 -13.34 -3.14 26.41
CA THR A 78 -12.22 -4.07 26.55
C THR A 78 -12.08 -4.91 25.27
N PRO A 79 -10.92 -4.91 24.59
CA PRO A 79 -10.67 -5.86 23.51
C PRO A 79 -10.57 -7.28 24.08
N ALA A 80 -10.80 -8.30 23.23
CA ALA A 80 -10.52 -9.67 23.63
C ALA A 80 -9.00 -9.84 23.75
N ASP A 81 -8.56 -10.65 24.69
CA ASP A 81 -7.14 -10.95 24.90
C ASP A 81 -6.47 -11.49 23.62
N GLU A 82 -7.20 -12.29 22.84
CA GLU A 82 -6.73 -12.78 21.54
C GLU A 82 -6.58 -11.67 20.48
N ASP A 83 -7.31 -10.56 20.58
CA ASP A 83 -7.14 -9.43 19.66
C ASP A 83 -5.78 -8.76 19.91
N ILE A 84 -5.42 -8.54 21.18
CA ILE A 84 -4.13 -7.95 21.56
C ILE A 84 -2.99 -8.92 21.21
N PHE A 85 -3.19 -10.21 21.49
CA PHE A 85 -2.22 -11.24 21.11
C PHE A 85 -1.91 -11.20 19.62
N ARG A 86 -2.93 -11.13 18.76
CA ARG A 86 -2.73 -11.06 17.31
C ARG A 86 -2.09 -9.74 16.85
N MET A 87 -2.39 -8.62 17.53
CA MET A 87 -1.75 -7.33 17.25
C MET A 87 -0.24 -7.36 17.51
N ILE A 88 0.19 -8.05 18.58
CA ILE A 88 1.61 -8.16 18.98
C ILE A 88 2.33 -9.26 18.21
N SER A 89 1.75 -10.46 18.17
CA SER A 89 2.37 -11.67 17.62
C SER A 89 2.55 -11.63 16.11
N GLY A 90 1.89 -10.71 15.41
CA GLY A 90 2.00 -10.56 13.96
C GLY A 90 1.60 -11.76 13.09
N GLY A 91 1.23 -12.89 13.70
CA GLY A 91 0.60 -14.04 13.05
C GLY A 91 1.44 -14.71 11.98
N MET A 92 2.44 -15.52 12.37
CA MET A 92 3.15 -16.42 11.45
C MET A 92 2.59 -17.84 11.32
N ASN A 93 1.56 -18.21 12.09
CA ASN A 93 0.93 -19.52 11.93
C ASN A 93 -0.06 -19.50 10.75
N HIS A 94 0.25 -20.32 9.73
CA HIS A 94 -0.35 -20.51 8.39
C HIS A 94 -1.88 -20.67 8.26
N VAL A 95 -2.66 -20.34 9.29
CA VAL A 95 -4.14 -20.34 9.30
C VAL A 95 -4.71 -18.98 9.73
N SER A 96 -3.88 -18.03 10.17
CA SER A 96 -4.27 -16.64 10.42
C SER A 96 -3.75 -15.74 9.29
N LEU A 97 -4.66 -15.17 8.49
CA LEU A 97 -4.33 -14.20 7.44
C LEU A 97 -3.96 -12.80 7.98
N TRP A 98 -3.64 -12.66 9.26
CA TRP A 98 -3.26 -11.39 9.89
C TRP A 98 -1.73 -11.35 10.04
N LYS A 99 -1.05 -10.59 9.17
CA LYS A 99 0.40 -10.31 9.23
C LYS A 99 0.67 -9.04 10.04
N GLY A 100 0.39 -9.10 11.34
CA GLY A 100 0.54 -7.98 12.28
C GLY A 100 -0.16 -6.69 11.86
N MET A 101 0.27 -5.57 12.44
CA MET A 101 -0.33 -4.27 12.18
C MET A 101 0.17 -3.68 10.85
N SER A 102 -0.29 -4.26 9.75
CA SER A 102 0.15 -3.92 8.38
C SER A 102 0.08 -2.41 8.11
N GLY A 103 1.13 -1.88 7.47
CA GLY A 103 1.32 -0.45 7.18
C GLY A 103 1.60 0.44 8.39
N THR A 104 1.92 -0.13 9.55
CA THR A 104 2.44 0.62 10.72
C THR A 104 3.91 0.29 10.92
N SER A 105 4.57 1.05 11.80
CA SER A 105 5.92 0.73 12.25
C SER A 105 5.97 -0.27 13.42
N MET A 106 4.82 -0.87 13.81
CA MET A 106 4.79 -1.93 14.82
C MET A 106 5.35 -3.23 14.22
N PRO A 107 6.49 -3.74 14.71
CA PRO A 107 7.07 -4.98 14.20
C PRO A 107 6.20 -6.19 14.51
N ASP A 108 6.41 -7.25 13.73
CA ASP A 108 5.95 -8.58 14.08
C ASP A 108 6.85 -9.14 15.20
N TRP A 109 6.26 -9.47 16.35
CA TRP A 109 7.00 -10.05 17.48
C TRP A 109 6.88 -11.56 17.59
N GLY A 110 6.07 -12.24 16.78
CA GLY A 110 5.85 -13.68 16.88
C GLY A 110 7.11 -14.52 16.66
N ASP A 111 8.05 -14.01 15.87
CA ASP A 111 9.35 -14.65 15.63
C ASP A 111 10.40 -14.36 16.71
N VAL A 112 10.16 -13.35 17.54
CA VAL A 112 11.14 -12.82 18.50
C VAL A 112 10.75 -13.15 19.94
N LEU A 113 9.46 -13.18 20.24
CA LEU A 113 8.89 -13.43 21.56
C LEU A 113 8.14 -14.76 21.56
N LYS A 114 8.14 -15.46 22.70
CA LYS A 114 7.31 -16.65 22.87
C LYS A 114 5.87 -16.25 23.11
N ASP A 115 4.91 -17.12 22.80
CA ASP A 115 3.49 -16.88 23.09
C ASP A 115 3.25 -16.46 24.55
N GLN A 116 3.93 -17.09 25.51
CA GLN A 116 3.83 -16.72 26.93
C GLN A 116 4.35 -15.31 27.22
N ASP A 117 5.44 -14.88 26.58
CA ASP A 117 5.96 -13.53 26.73
C ASP A 117 4.93 -12.50 26.24
N ILE A 118 4.20 -12.83 25.17
CA ILE A 118 3.12 -12.00 24.63
C ILE A 118 1.94 -11.95 25.61
N TRP A 119 1.52 -13.08 26.19
CA TRP A 119 0.47 -13.11 27.23
C TRP A 119 0.85 -12.28 28.47
N ASP A 120 2.11 -12.35 28.88
CA ASP A 120 2.64 -11.55 29.98
C ASP A 120 2.59 -10.04 29.67
N ILE A 121 2.97 -9.65 28.45
CA ILE A 121 2.82 -8.26 27.97
C ILE A 121 1.36 -7.81 27.97
N ILE A 122 0.43 -8.66 27.52
CA ILE A 122 -1.02 -8.36 27.50
C ILE A 122 -1.53 -8.06 28.91
N ALA A 123 -1.15 -8.88 29.90
CA ALA A 123 -1.50 -8.67 31.30
C ALA A 123 -0.97 -7.32 31.81
N TYR A 124 0.27 -6.96 31.47
CA TYR A 124 0.82 -5.64 31.81
C TYR A 124 0.05 -4.49 31.15
N ILE A 125 -0.18 -4.56 29.83
CA ILE A 125 -0.85 -3.52 29.05
C ILE A 125 -2.29 -3.29 29.56
N LYS A 126 -3.08 -4.34 29.81
CA LYS A 126 -4.46 -4.20 30.34
C LYS A 126 -4.47 -3.51 31.71
N SER A 127 -3.43 -3.72 32.51
CA SER A 127 -3.31 -3.11 33.83
C SER A 127 -3.03 -1.61 33.80
N LEU A 128 -2.55 -1.06 32.67
CA LEU A 128 -2.32 0.39 32.51
C LEU A 128 -3.62 1.19 32.40
N SER A 129 -4.70 0.56 31.93
CA SER A 129 -6.02 1.18 31.75
C SER A 129 -7.12 0.55 32.61
N GLY A 130 -6.77 -0.30 33.56
CA GLY A 130 -7.74 -0.98 34.44
C GLY A 130 -8.70 -1.92 33.71
N LEU A 131 -8.28 -2.48 32.58
CA LEU A 131 -9.09 -3.37 31.73
C LEU A 131 -8.98 -4.85 32.15
N GLU A 132 -8.62 -5.14 33.39
CA GLU A 132 -8.36 -6.50 33.92
C GLU A 132 -9.66 -7.30 34.17
N LYS A 133 -10.83 -6.71 33.91
CA LYS A 133 -12.14 -7.34 34.11
C LYS A 133 -12.46 -8.29 32.96
N PRO A 134 -13.30 -9.32 33.20
CA PRO A 134 -13.78 -10.20 32.14
C PRO A 134 -14.51 -9.41 31.04
N GLU A 135 -14.07 -9.58 29.79
CA GLU A 135 -14.71 -9.02 28.61
C GLU A 135 -15.94 -9.81 28.11
N LYS A 136 -16.83 -9.14 27.37
CA LYS A 136 -17.86 -9.84 26.57
C LYS A 136 -17.22 -10.68 25.46
N PRO A 137 -17.85 -11.80 25.06
CA PRO A 137 -17.33 -12.63 23.99
C PRO A 137 -17.32 -11.87 22.65
N PRO A 138 -16.43 -12.23 21.70
CA PRO A 138 -16.42 -11.68 20.35
C PRO A 138 -17.77 -11.78 19.64
N ILE A 139 -18.02 -10.86 18.71
CA ILE A 139 -19.25 -10.87 17.89
C ILE A 139 -19.39 -12.18 17.09
N SER A 140 -20.63 -12.61 16.87
CA SER A 140 -20.91 -13.81 16.07
C SER A 140 -20.74 -13.55 14.57
N TYR A 141 -20.29 -14.58 13.85
CA TYR A 141 -20.22 -14.62 12.39
C TYR A 141 -21.17 -15.66 11.77
N SER A 142 -22.08 -16.23 12.56
CA SER A 142 -22.99 -17.30 12.12
C SER A 142 -23.91 -16.90 10.95
N SER A 143 -24.19 -15.60 10.81
CA SER A 143 -25.02 -15.02 9.74
C SER A 143 -24.24 -14.66 8.47
N GLN A 144 -23.00 -15.14 8.31
CA GLN A 144 -22.15 -14.77 7.18
C GLN A 144 -22.80 -15.06 5.82
N ILE A 145 -22.98 -14.00 5.03
CA ILE A 145 -23.50 -14.08 3.66
C ILE A 145 -22.34 -14.26 2.69
N LYS A 146 -22.41 -15.33 1.87
CA LYS A 146 -21.44 -15.57 0.81
C LYS A 146 -21.50 -14.45 -0.23
N SER A 147 -20.32 -14.02 -0.71
CA SER A 147 -20.25 -13.03 -1.78
C SER A 147 -20.96 -13.51 -3.06
N SER A 148 -21.78 -12.64 -3.62
CA SER A 148 -22.53 -12.81 -4.87
C SER A 148 -22.70 -11.44 -5.54
N SER A 149 -23.00 -11.41 -6.83
CA SER A 149 -23.27 -10.15 -7.56
C SER A 149 -24.40 -9.34 -6.92
N GLU A 150 -25.47 -10.01 -6.46
CA GLU A 150 -26.57 -9.39 -5.76
C GLU A 150 -26.13 -8.77 -4.42
N SER A 151 -25.34 -9.51 -3.64
CA SER A 151 -24.81 -9.06 -2.34
C SER A 151 -23.90 -7.83 -2.50
N ILE A 152 -23.07 -7.83 -3.54
CA ILE A 152 -22.17 -6.71 -3.88
C ILE A 152 -22.98 -5.48 -4.30
N GLU A 153 -24.01 -5.62 -5.13
CA GLU A 153 -24.83 -4.48 -5.57
C GLU A 153 -25.63 -3.88 -4.40
N LYS A 154 -26.24 -4.69 -3.53
CA LYS A 154 -26.87 -4.21 -2.29
C LYS A 154 -25.87 -3.46 -1.42
N GLY A 155 -24.68 -4.04 -1.23
CA GLY A 155 -23.60 -3.43 -0.44
C GLY A 155 -23.11 -2.11 -1.01
N LYS A 156 -23.05 -1.98 -2.34
CA LYS A 156 -22.67 -0.75 -3.05
C LYS A 156 -23.65 0.38 -2.78
N GLN A 157 -24.96 0.10 -2.84
CA GLN A 157 -25.98 1.13 -2.57
C GLN A 157 -25.87 1.62 -1.11
N ILE A 158 -25.78 0.69 -0.16
CA ILE A 158 -25.60 1.05 1.26
C ILE A 158 -24.31 1.84 1.48
N PHE A 159 -23.22 1.44 0.82
CA PHE A 159 -21.94 2.13 0.93
C PHE A 159 -22.02 3.58 0.43
N LYS A 160 -22.71 3.82 -0.69
CA LYS A 160 -22.93 5.15 -1.22
C LYS A 160 -23.73 6.03 -0.25
N ASP A 161 -24.77 5.48 0.36
CA ASP A 161 -25.64 6.25 1.24
C ASP A 161 -25.02 6.52 2.62
N MET A 162 -24.21 5.58 3.13
CA MET A 162 -23.78 5.56 4.54
C MET A 162 -22.28 5.81 4.74
N CYS A 163 -21.44 5.46 3.76
CA CYS A 163 -19.98 5.39 3.91
C CYS A 163 -19.23 6.42 3.06
N SER A 164 -19.79 6.84 1.91
CA SER A 164 -19.08 7.68 0.93
C SER A 164 -18.75 9.08 1.46
N GLU A 165 -19.52 9.59 2.44
CA GLU A 165 -19.26 10.88 3.13
C GLU A 165 -17.84 10.94 3.71
N CYS A 166 -17.27 9.80 4.10
CA CYS A 166 -15.90 9.70 4.62
C CYS A 166 -14.97 8.92 3.67
N HIS A 167 -15.43 7.81 3.09
CA HIS A 167 -14.58 6.96 2.27
C HIS A 167 -14.49 7.39 0.80
N GLY A 168 -15.27 8.38 0.36
CA GLY A 168 -15.42 8.74 -1.05
C GLY A 168 -16.29 7.73 -1.81
N GLU A 169 -16.79 8.13 -2.98
CA GLU A 169 -17.69 7.30 -3.80
C GLU A 169 -17.00 6.01 -4.31
N GLU A 170 -15.69 6.07 -4.58
CA GLU A 170 -14.88 4.93 -5.01
C GLU A 170 -14.17 4.21 -3.84
N GLY A 171 -14.39 4.65 -2.60
CA GLY A 171 -13.75 4.05 -1.43
C GLY A 171 -12.26 4.39 -1.25
N LYS A 172 -11.75 5.44 -1.90
CA LYS A 172 -10.31 5.82 -1.83
C LYS A 172 -9.93 6.65 -0.60
N GLY A 173 -10.92 7.10 0.18
CA GLY A 173 -10.70 7.94 1.36
C GLY A 173 -10.37 9.39 1.01
N ASP A 174 -10.87 9.87 -0.13
CA ASP A 174 -10.68 11.19 -0.71
C ASP A 174 -11.82 12.19 -0.37
N ALA A 175 -12.68 11.84 0.58
CA ALA A 175 -13.71 12.76 1.04
C ALA A 175 -13.09 13.96 1.77
N THR A 176 -13.65 15.15 1.51
CA THR A 176 -13.11 16.45 1.94
C THR A 176 -13.40 16.80 3.41
N LYS A 177 -13.39 15.81 4.31
CA LYS A 177 -13.67 16.02 5.74
C LYS A 177 -12.39 15.97 6.58
N LYS A 178 -12.19 16.99 7.41
CA LYS A 178 -11.10 17.02 8.41
C LYS A 178 -11.47 16.22 9.65
N LEU A 179 -11.31 14.90 9.56
CA LEU A 179 -11.37 13.93 10.63
C LEU A 179 -10.12 13.96 11.52
N LYS A 180 -10.35 13.97 12.84
CA LYS A 180 -9.35 13.82 13.91
C LYS A 180 -9.74 12.70 14.87
N ASP A 181 -8.82 11.84 15.27
CA ASP A 181 -9.15 10.96 16.39
C ASP A 181 -9.42 11.74 17.67
N ASP A 182 -9.89 11.03 18.69
CA ASP A 182 -10.27 11.63 19.95
C ASP A 182 -9.07 12.18 20.76
N LEU A 183 -7.85 11.83 20.35
CA LEU A 183 -6.61 12.42 20.84
C LEU A 183 -6.19 13.67 20.02
N GLY A 184 -7.02 14.07 19.04
CA GLY A 184 -6.81 15.26 18.22
C GLY A 184 -5.91 15.06 17.01
N PHE A 185 -5.39 13.85 16.78
CA PHE A 185 -4.51 13.57 15.63
C PHE A 185 -5.34 13.45 14.35
N ARG A 186 -4.85 14.04 13.27
CA ARG A 186 -5.46 13.89 11.94
C ARG A 186 -5.56 12.40 11.57
N THR A 187 -6.76 11.97 11.18
CA THR A 187 -6.99 10.62 10.65
C THR A 187 -7.51 10.68 9.23
N TRP A 188 -7.05 9.74 8.41
CA TRP A 188 -7.51 9.57 7.04
C TRP A 188 -8.27 8.25 6.93
N PRO A 189 -9.46 8.25 6.32
CA PRO A 189 -10.12 7.02 5.91
C PRO A 189 -9.18 6.22 5.02
N ARG A 190 -9.14 4.90 5.24
CA ARG A 190 -8.30 3.99 4.47
C ARG A 190 -8.75 4.00 3.00
N ASN A 191 -7.79 3.93 2.09
CA ASN A 191 -8.08 3.62 0.70
C ASN A 191 -8.48 2.13 0.61
N LEU A 192 -9.79 1.88 0.51
CA LEU A 192 -10.39 0.55 0.47
C LEU A 192 -10.09 -0.21 -0.82
N THR A 193 -9.65 0.49 -1.88
CA THR A 193 -9.19 -0.14 -3.12
C THR A 193 -7.82 -0.80 -2.99
N LYS A 194 -7.10 -0.56 -1.87
CA LYS A 194 -5.78 -1.15 -1.56
C LYS A 194 -5.86 -2.12 -0.38
N PRO A 195 -6.43 -3.33 -0.54
CA PRO A 195 -6.61 -4.29 0.56
C PRO A 195 -5.31 -4.67 1.28
N TRP A 196 -4.16 -4.62 0.59
CA TRP A 196 -2.84 -4.89 1.20
C TRP A 196 -2.38 -3.83 2.20
N THR A 197 -3.07 -2.69 2.31
CA THR A 197 -2.79 -1.62 3.29
C THR A 197 -3.69 -1.71 4.52
N PHE A 198 -4.58 -2.71 4.60
CA PHE A 198 -5.50 -2.87 5.72
C PHE A 198 -4.73 -3.34 6.95
N ARG A 199 -5.03 -2.75 8.11
CA ARG A 199 -4.30 -3.00 9.37
C ARG A 199 -4.41 -4.44 9.86
N VAL A 200 -5.53 -5.11 9.56
CA VAL A 200 -5.78 -6.51 9.92
C VAL A 200 -5.62 -7.38 8.68
N ASN A 201 -6.61 -7.35 7.77
CA ASN A 201 -6.58 -7.88 6.40
C ASN A 201 -7.92 -7.56 5.70
N ASN A 202 -8.11 -8.07 4.48
CA ASN A 202 -9.33 -7.90 3.67
C ASN A 202 -10.34 -9.07 3.79
N ASP A 203 -10.25 -9.92 4.82
CA ASP A 203 -11.26 -10.96 5.05
C ASP A 203 -12.63 -10.29 5.31
N PRO A 204 -13.72 -10.73 4.64
CA PRO A 204 -15.06 -10.22 4.89
C PRO A 204 -15.45 -10.17 6.38
N LYS A 205 -15.00 -11.12 7.20
CA LYS A 205 -15.24 -11.13 8.66
C LYS A 205 -14.61 -9.94 9.36
N ASN A 206 -13.39 -9.58 8.98
CA ASN A 206 -12.68 -8.45 9.60
C ASN A 206 -13.30 -7.12 9.20
N ILE A 207 -13.73 -6.99 7.94
CA ILE A 207 -14.48 -5.83 7.46
C ILE A 207 -15.85 -5.75 8.15
N TYR A 208 -16.61 -6.85 8.20
CA TYR A 208 -17.87 -6.94 8.94
C TYR A 208 -17.69 -6.54 10.41
N THR A 209 -16.59 -6.95 11.04
CA THR A 209 -16.27 -6.56 12.42
C THR A 209 -16.05 -5.07 12.54
N ARG A 210 -15.31 -4.42 11.61
CA ARG A 210 -15.12 -2.96 11.65
C ARG A 210 -16.43 -2.20 11.45
N VAL A 211 -17.32 -2.68 10.58
CA VAL A 211 -18.64 -2.07 10.37
C VAL A 211 -19.55 -2.28 11.59
N SER A 212 -19.50 -3.46 12.21
CA SER A 212 -20.37 -3.81 13.34
C SER A 212 -19.91 -3.21 14.67
N VAL A 213 -18.60 -3.14 14.91
CA VAL A 213 -18.02 -2.64 16.17
C VAL A 213 -17.67 -1.16 16.08
N GLY A 214 -17.42 -0.66 14.87
CA GLY A 214 -16.76 0.62 14.65
C GLY A 214 -15.25 0.53 14.87
N ILE A 215 -14.58 1.69 14.84
CA ILE A 215 -13.17 1.83 15.20
C ILE A 215 -13.10 2.82 16.36
N PRO A 216 -13.07 2.32 17.62
CA PRO A 216 -13.02 3.17 18.81
C PRO A 216 -11.86 4.15 18.77
N GLY A 217 -12.09 5.36 19.26
CA GLY A 217 -11.09 6.43 19.15
C GLY A 217 -11.06 7.09 17.77
N THR A 218 -12.05 6.90 16.89
CA THR A 218 -12.11 7.54 15.56
C THR A 218 -13.54 7.88 15.18
N GLN A 219 -13.72 8.63 14.09
CA GLN A 219 -15.05 8.94 13.53
C GLN A 219 -15.75 7.79 12.83
N MET A 220 -15.19 6.57 12.78
CA MET A 220 -15.88 5.42 12.22
C MET A 220 -16.78 4.79 13.30
N PRO A 221 -18.10 5.05 13.30
CA PRO A 221 -18.99 4.59 14.35
C PRO A 221 -19.29 3.10 14.22
N SER A 222 -19.93 2.55 15.25
CA SER A 222 -20.62 1.27 15.13
C SER A 222 -21.90 1.43 14.30
N PHE A 223 -22.07 0.58 13.29
CA PHE A 223 -23.33 0.45 12.55
C PHE A 223 -24.22 -0.67 13.14
N ALA A 224 -23.82 -1.29 14.25
CA ALA A 224 -24.67 -2.21 15.00
C ALA A 224 -25.37 -1.56 16.19
N ASP A 225 -25.07 -0.29 16.51
CA ASP A 225 -25.69 0.42 17.61
C ASP A 225 -27.18 0.73 17.32
N PRO A 226 -28.14 0.16 18.08
CA PRO A 226 -29.56 0.44 17.89
C PRO A 226 -29.95 1.89 18.22
N ALA A 227 -29.15 2.61 19.00
CA ALA A 227 -29.39 4.01 19.32
C ALA A 227 -28.96 4.96 18.17
N SER A 228 -28.17 4.46 17.22
CA SER A 228 -27.68 5.24 16.09
C SER A 228 -28.73 5.39 14.99
N LYS A 229 -28.90 6.61 14.48
CA LYS A 229 -29.69 6.87 13.26
C LYS A 229 -29.09 6.23 12.00
N LYS A 230 -27.83 5.80 12.07
CA LYS A 230 -27.09 5.14 10.99
C LYS A 230 -26.97 3.62 11.21
N THR A 231 -27.83 3.02 12.05
CA THR A 231 -27.82 1.57 12.31
C THR A 231 -28.14 0.77 11.05
N LEU A 232 -27.50 -0.40 10.91
CA LEU A 232 -27.70 -1.35 9.81
C LEU A 232 -28.02 -2.73 10.39
N SER A 233 -28.86 -3.51 9.71
CA SER A 233 -29.10 -4.91 10.02
C SER A 233 -27.84 -5.78 9.81
N GLU A 234 -27.81 -6.99 10.37
CA GLU A 234 -26.68 -7.90 10.17
C GLU A 234 -26.44 -8.23 8.69
N GLU A 235 -27.52 -8.45 7.93
CA GLU A 235 -27.48 -8.74 6.49
C GLU A 235 -26.88 -7.57 5.70
N GLU A 236 -27.34 -6.34 5.97
CA GLU A 236 -26.82 -5.13 5.33
C GLU A 236 -25.31 -4.95 5.60
N ARG A 237 -24.86 -5.19 6.84
CA ARG A 237 -23.43 -5.11 7.19
C ARG A 237 -22.59 -6.16 6.44
N TRP A 238 -23.13 -7.35 6.18
CA TRP A 238 -22.46 -8.37 5.35
C TRP A 238 -22.41 -7.99 3.87
N HIS A 239 -23.47 -7.39 3.34
CA HIS A 239 -23.46 -6.85 1.98
C HIS A 239 -22.39 -5.77 1.79
N VAL A 240 -22.29 -4.83 2.74
CA VAL A 240 -21.22 -3.82 2.74
C VAL A 240 -19.84 -4.47 2.81
N ALA A 241 -19.64 -5.47 3.68
CA ALA A 241 -18.37 -6.18 3.76
C ALA A 241 -17.99 -6.85 2.42
N ASN A 242 -18.93 -7.51 1.76
CA ASN A 242 -18.70 -8.12 0.44
C ASN A 242 -18.40 -7.06 -0.64
N TYR A 243 -19.07 -5.91 -0.61
CA TYR A 243 -18.78 -4.81 -1.53
C TYR A 243 -17.37 -4.24 -1.31
N VAL A 244 -16.96 -4.00 -0.06
CA VAL A 244 -15.62 -3.49 0.27
C VAL A 244 -14.53 -4.47 -0.17
N VAL A 245 -14.75 -5.78 -0.07
CA VAL A 245 -13.83 -6.77 -0.65
C VAL A 245 -13.78 -6.67 -2.17
N SER A 246 -14.92 -6.44 -2.83
CA SER A 246 -15.02 -6.41 -4.30
C SER A 246 -14.32 -5.23 -4.96
N ILE A 247 -14.15 -4.11 -4.26
CA ILE A 247 -13.47 -2.91 -4.79
C ILE A 247 -11.95 -2.96 -4.67
N GLY A 248 -11.40 -3.99 -4.01
CA GLY A 248 -9.95 -4.19 -3.90
C GLY A 248 -9.31 -4.42 -5.27
N ASN A 249 -8.26 -3.66 -5.59
CA ASN A 249 -7.57 -3.72 -6.89
C ASN A 249 -6.20 -4.39 -6.77
N ASP A 250 -6.20 -5.72 -6.64
CA ASP A 250 -4.96 -6.51 -6.52
C ASP A 250 -4.05 -6.43 -7.77
N VAL A 251 -4.59 -6.02 -8.93
CA VAL A 251 -3.79 -5.81 -10.16
C VAL A 251 -2.77 -4.68 -9.95
N LYS A 252 -3.13 -3.64 -9.19
CA LYS A 252 -2.24 -2.51 -8.85
C LYS A 252 -1.44 -2.74 -7.56
N ARG A 253 -1.45 -3.94 -6.99
CA ARG A 253 -0.61 -4.23 -5.82
C ARG A 253 0.87 -4.20 -6.23
N PRO A 254 1.72 -3.38 -5.56
CA PRO A 254 3.15 -3.43 -5.84
C PRO A 254 3.74 -4.81 -5.53
N LYS A 255 4.59 -5.31 -6.44
CA LYS A 255 5.24 -6.62 -6.38
C LYS A 255 6.76 -6.44 -6.26
N ASP A 256 7.44 -7.45 -5.75
CA ASP A 256 8.89 -7.38 -5.46
C ASP A 256 9.74 -7.25 -6.74
N ASP A 257 9.37 -7.94 -7.82
CA ASP A 257 10.10 -7.94 -9.10
C ASP A 257 9.41 -7.09 -10.19
N THR A 258 9.45 -5.77 -10.07
CA THR A 258 8.71 -4.89 -11.00
C THR A 258 9.60 -4.23 -12.06
N VAL A 259 9.40 -4.65 -13.31
CA VAL A 259 9.93 -4.03 -14.53
C VAL A 259 8.79 -3.27 -15.20
N LEU A 260 8.92 -1.96 -15.37
CA LEU A 260 8.00 -1.17 -16.20
C LEU A 260 8.25 -1.52 -17.67
N LYS A 261 7.30 -2.21 -18.30
CA LYS A 261 7.40 -2.59 -19.71
C LYS A 261 6.74 -1.51 -20.57
N ALA A 262 7.53 -0.84 -21.39
CA ALA A 262 6.99 0.03 -22.43
C ALA A 262 6.60 -0.81 -23.64
N LEU A 263 5.33 -0.75 -24.05
CA LEU A 263 4.83 -1.47 -25.22
C LEU A 263 5.08 -0.65 -26.50
N ARG A 264 5.43 -1.32 -27.59
CA ARG A 264 5.62 -0.65 -28.88
C ARG A 264 4.26 -0.33 -29.50
N LEU A 265 4.07 0.91 -29.94
CA LEU A 265 2.90 1.33 -30.72
C LEU A 265 3.34 1.89 -32.07
N GLU A 266 2.59 1.55 -33.12
CA GLU A 266 2.73 2.18 -34.42
C GLU A 266 1.99 3.52 -34.45
N GLY A 267 2.65 4.59 -34.91
CA GLY A 267 2.07 5.92 -35.00
C GLY A 267 2.24 6.78 -33.75
N GLU A 268 1.26 7.66 -33.50
CA GLU A 268 1.33 8.64 -32.41
C GLU A 268 1.07 7.98 -31.04
N LEU A 269 1.95 8.31 -30.08
CA LEU A 269 1.80 7.88 -28.69
C LEU A 269 0.77 8.72 -27.95
N PRO A 270 -0.01 8.12 -27.02
CA PRO A 270 -0.92 8.83 -26.14
C PRO A 270 -0.24 9.99 -25.42
N ASP A 271 -0.85 11.17 -25.45
CA ASP A 271 -0.41 12.40 -24.79
C ASP A 271 -1.42 12.94 -23.77
N LYS A 272 -2.60 12.32 -23.70
CA LYS A 272 -3.65 12.59 -22.70
C LYS A 272 -3.74 11.48 -21.67
N VAL A 273 -4.07 11.88 -20.45
CA VAL A 273 -4.22 11.01 -19.27
C VAL A 273 -5.42 10.05 -19.33
N ASP A 274 -6.41 10.36 -20.17
CA ASP A 274 -7.68 9.62 -20.34
C ASP A 274 -7.76 8.84 -21.66
N ASP A 275 -6.66 8.80 -22.42
CA ASP A 275 -6.60 8.03 -23.67
C ASP A 275 -6.90 6.54 -23.40
N PRO A 276 -7.89 5.93 -24.09
CA PRO A 276 -8.27 4.53 -23.87
C PRO A 276 -7.14 3.54 -24.17
N LYS A 277 -6.14 3.90 -24.99
CA LYS A 277 -4.97 3.05 -25.27
C LYS A 277 -4.21 2.68 -24.01
N TRP A 278 -4.24 3.50 -22.95
CA TRP A 278 -3.61 3.15 -21.67
C TRP A 278 -4.14 1.84 -21.06
N ALA A 279 -5.34 1.40 -21.43
CA ALA A 279 -5.87 0.11 -21.00
C ALA A 279 -5.14 -1.11 -21.62
N GLU A 280 -4.44 -0.93 -22.74
CA GLU A 280 -3.66 -1.99 -23.41
C GLU A 280 -2.32 -2.27 -22.71
N ALA A 281 -1.79 -1.30 -21.95
CA ALA A 281 -0.58 -1.45 -21.18
C ALA A 281 -0.85 -1.98 -19.76
N GLU A 282 -0.15 -3.05 -19.38
CA GLU A 282 -0.22 -3.61 -18.04
C GLU A 282 0.29 -2.60 -17.00
N PRO A 283 -0.50 -2.27 -15.95
CA PRO A 283 -0.03 -1.39 -14.89
C PRO A 283 1.09 -2.05 -14.09
N THR A 284 2.18 -1.32 -13.86
CA THR A 284 3.26 -1.75 -12.97
C THR A 284 3.32 -0.82 -11.77
N SER A 285 3.17 -1.36 -10.56
CA SER A 285 3.09 -0.56 -9.33
C SER A 285 4.32 -0.72 -8.45
N PHE A 286 4.74 0.37 -7.83
CA PHE A 286 5.96 0.48 -7.04
C PHE A 286 5.65 1.05 -5.65
N TYR A 287 6.30 0.52 -4.61
CA TYR A 287 6.20 1.09 -3.26
C TYR A 287 6.97 2.41 -3.20
N LEU A 288 6.33 3.42 -2.61
CA LEU A 288 6.95 4.69 -2.30
C LEU A 288 7.41 4.67 -0.84
N VAL A 289 8.67 5.05 -0.61
CA VAL A 289 9.27 5.12 0.73
C VAL A 289 9.69 6.55 1.05
N PRO A 290 9.59 6.99 2.31
CA PRO A 290 9.99 8.34 2.71
C PRO A 290 11.49 8.56 2.49
N GLN A 291 11.83 9.74 1.99
CA GLN A 291 13.21 10.19 1.93
C GLN A 291 13.70 10.65 3.32
N ILE A 292 14.56 9.84 3.92
CA ILE A 292 15.14 10.09 5.25
C ILE A 292 16.65 10.39 5.23
N ILE A 293 17.29 10.37 4.05
CA ILE A 293 18.74 10.54 3.91
C ILE A 293 19.13 12.02 3.83
N ALA A 294 18.42 12.79 2.99
CA ALA A 294 18.65 14.22 2.85
C ALA A 294 18.31 14.99 4.15
N LYS A 295 18.91 16.18 4.32
CA LYS A 295 18.85 16.95 5.57
C LYS A 295 17.41 17.29 5.98
N GLU A 296 16.57 17.71 5.03
CA GLU A 296 15.15 17.85 5.28
C GLU A 296 14.45 16.52 5.04
N ARG A 297 14.17 15.83 6.15
CA ARG A 297 13.54 14.51 6.18
C ARG A 297 12.03 14.65 6.29
N PHE A 298 11.33 13.66 5.76
CA PHE A 298 9.89 13.54 5.92
C PHE A 298 9.55 12.14 6.43
N PHE A 299 8.91 12.04 7.60
CA PHE A 299 8.70 10.77 8.30
C PHE A 299 7.26 10.27 8.23
N THR A 300 6.33 11.11 7.80
CA THR A 300 4.89 10.83 7.85
C THR A 300 4.23 10.92 6.47
N PRO A 301 4.72 10.19 5.46
CA PRO A 301 4.14 10.20 4.12
C PRO A 301 2.71 9.67 4.11
N THR A 302 1.89 10.27 3.24
CA THR A 302 0.51 9.89 2.93
C THR A 302 0.42 9.04 1.66
N LEU A 303 1.42 9.19 0.78
CA LEU A 303 1.61 8.47 -0.47
C LEU A 303 2.37 7.15 -0.22
N ASP A 304 1.83 6.04 -0.72
CA ASP A 304 2.35 4.68 -0.45
C ASP A 304 2.79 3.92 -1.71
N SER A 305 2.29 4.30 -2.88
CA SER A 305 2.60 3.62 -4.13
C SER A 305 2.38 4.51 -5.35
N ILE A 306 3.11 4.24 -6.42
CA ILE A 306 2.91 4.82 -7.75
C ILE A 306 2.76 3.72 -8.79
N THR A 307 1.84 3.90 -9.75
CA THR A 307 1.61 2.98 -10.87
C THR A 307 2.11 3.62 -12.16
N GLY A 308 2.92 2.90 -12.93
CA GLY A 308 3.38 3.29 -14.26
C GLY A 308 2.74 2.45 -15.36
N ARG A 309 2.47 3.08 -16.50
CA ARG A 309 2.27 2.44 -17.81
C ARG A 309 3.12 3.17 -18.83
N ALA A 310 3.62 2.47 -19.85
CA ALA A 310 4.47 3.10 -20.83
C ALA A 310 4.21 2.57 -22.24
N PHE A 311 4.35 3.47 -23.21
CA PHE A 311 4.39 3.16 -24.64
C PHE A 311 5.60 3.81 -25.28
N PHE A 312 6.11 3.21 -26.34
CA PHE A 312 7.17 3.79 -27.16
C PHE A 312 6.93 3.52 -28.64
N ASN A 313 7.52 4.34 -29.50
CA ASN A 313 7.62 4.12 -30.94
C ASN A 313 9.07 4.39 -31.38
N ASP A 314 9.33 4.51 -32.67
CA ASP A 314 10.70 4.72 -33.19
C ASP A 314 11.31 6.09 -32.84
N LYS A 315 10.51 7.01 -32.30
CA LYS A 315 10.89 8.42 -32.10
C LYS A 315 10.85 8.84 -30.63
N GLU A 316 9.91 8.33 -29.86
CA GLU A 316 9.57 8.85 -28.53
C GLU A 316 9.06 7.75 -27.58
N ILE A 317 9.02 8.10 -26.30
CA ILE A 317 8.42 7.32 -25.21
C ILE A 317 7.38 8.19 -24.49
N SER A 318 6.28 7.58 -24.09
CA SER A 318 5.22 8.18 -23.28
C SER A 318 4.99 7.32 -22.04
N ILE A 319 5.05 7.91 -20.85
CA ILE A 319 4.90 7.25 -19.56
C ILE A 319 3.73 7.89 -18.82
N LEU A 320 2.70 7.11 -18.53
CA LEU A 320 1.61 7.48 -17.64
C LEU A 320 1.96 7.05 -16.22
N LEU A 321 1.94 8.01 -15.30
CA LEU A 321 2.05 7.79 -13.87
C LEU A 321 0.69 8.03 -13.21
N GLU A 322 0.32 7.15 -12.28
CA GLU A 322 -0.86 7.30 -11.44
C GLU A 322 -0.48 7.09 -9.98
N TRP A 323 -0.86 8.01 -9.10
CA TRP A 323 -0.74 7.82 -7.65
C TRP A 323 -2.01 8.33 -6.96
N ASP A 324 -2.33 7.70 -5.83
CA ASP A 324 -3.49 8.12 -5.05
C ASP A 324 -3.07 9.22 -4.08
N ASP A 325 -3.64 10.39 -4.30
CA ASP A 325 -3.54 11.54 -3.42
C ASP A 325 -4.95 11.90 -2.99
N ARG A 326 -5.20 11.95 -1.69
CA ARG A 326 -6.53 12.23 -1.14
C ARG A 326 -6.93 13.69 -1.38
N THR A 327 -5.96 14.54 -1.68
CA THR A 327 -6.13 15.96 -1.84
C THR A 327 -5.61 16.42 -3.18
N LYS A 328 -6.31 17.39 -3.77
CA LYS A 328 -5.80 18.11 -4.94
C LYS A 328 -5.03 19.33 -4.44
N SER A 329 -3.73 19.19 -4.19
CA SER A 329 -2.92 20.26 -3.61
C SER A 329 -2.57 21.29 -4.67
N ILE A 330 -3.45 22.29 -4.78
CA ILE A 330 -3.24 23.49 -5.60
C ILE A 330 -3.11 24.68 -4.64
N PRO A 331 -1.93 25.32 -4.55
CA PRO A 331 -1.77 26.54 -3.77
C PRO A 331 -2.78 27.61 -4.19
N GLY A 332 -3.45 28.21 -3.20
CA GLY A 332 -4.52 29.18 -3.39
C GLY A 332 -5.93 28.58 -3.49
N ASP A 333 -6.07 27.26 -3.60
CA ASP A 333 -7.38 26.60 -3.55
C ASP A 333 -7.91 26.54 -2.11
N MET A 334 -9.15 26.97 -1.89
CA MET A 334 -9.73 27.02 -0.54
C MET A 334 -9.96 25.63 0.06
N LYS A 335 -10.34 24.63 -0.76
CA LYS A 335 -10.60 23.28 -0.27
C LYS A 335 -9.30 22.59 0.16
N ALA A 336 -8.23 22.76 -0.62
CA ALA A 336 -6.89 22.30 -0.23
C ALA A 336 -6.44 22.95 1.09
N LYS A 337 -6.67 24.26 1.24
CA LYS A 337 -6.34 24.99 2.46
C LYS A 337 -7.12 24.52 3.70
N GLU A 338 -8.40 24.19 3.55
CA GLU A 338 -9.23 23.64 4.64
C GLU A 338 -8.73 22.27 5.13
N LEU A 339 -8.19 21.47 4.21
CA LEU A 339 -7.72 20.11 4.49
C LEU A 339 -6.28 20.06 5.02
N SER A 340 -5.45 21.04 4.68
CA SER A 340 -4.05 21.10 5.14
C SER A 340 -3.93 21.49 6.62
N GLU A 341 -2.86 21.03 7.26
CA GLU A 341 -2.38 21.53 8.56
C GLU A 341 -1.18 22.48 8.40
N VAL A 342 -0.69 22.64 7.16
CA VAL A 342 0.48 23.44 6.79
C VAL A 342 0.13 24.38 5.63
N GLU A 343 1.11 25.14 5.15
CA GLU A 343 0.97 25.88 3.90
C GLU A 343 0.79 24.89 2.74
N VAL A 344 -0.23 25.10 1.90
CA VAL A 344 -0.51 24.24 0.75
C VAL A 344 0.58 24.44 -0.29
N LEU A 345 1.30 23.36 -0.59
CA LEU A 345 2.30 23.29 -1.65
C LEU A 345 1.70 22.62 -2.89
N GLU A 346 2.45 22.63 -4.00
CA GLU A 346 2.01 22.00 -5.25
C GLU A 346 2.29 20.50 -5.21
N ASP A 347 1.30 19.68 -5.58
CA ASP A 347 1.56 18.27 -5.87
C ASP A 347 2.55 18.14 -7.03
N SER A 348 3.44 17.17 -6.93
CA SER A 348 4.47 16.96 -7.94
C SER A 348 4.81 15.48 -8.07
N VAL A 349 5.25 15.10 -9.26
CA VAL A 349 5.81 13.78 -9.52
C VAL A 349 7.04 13.91 -10.39
N ALA A 350 8.01 13.02 -10.19
CA ALA A 350 9.23 13.00 -10.98
C ALA A 350 9.62 11.58 -11.40
N ILE A 351 10.19 11.49 -12.61
CA ILE A 351 10.89 10.32 -13.12
C ILE A 351 12.39 10.62 -13.06
N GLN A 352 13.15 9.75 -12.43
CA GLN A 352 14.61 9.79 -12.40
C GLN A 352 15.18 8.68 -13.28
N LEU A 353 16.10 9.05 -14.16
CA LEU A 353 16.80 8.17 -15.10
C LEU A 353 18.30 8.45 -14.99
N PRO A 354 19.18 7.46 -15.16
CA PRO A 354 20.60 7.72 -15.28
C PRO A 354 20.86 8.52 -16.56
N VAL A 355 21.94 9.31 -16.63
CA VAL A 355 22.34 9.94 -17.90
C VAL A 355 22.84 8.88 -18.91
N THR A 356 23.49 7.83 -18.42
CA THR A 356 24.01 6.73 -19.23
C THR A 356 23.46 5.41 -18.71
N ILE A 357 23.02 4.52 -19.60
CA ILE A 357 22.60 3.16 -19.21
C ILE A 357 23.83 2.44 -18.63
N PRO A 358 23.82 1.99 -17.36
CA PRO A 358 24.94 1.28 -16.78
C PRO A 358 25.22 -0.02 -17.53
N GLU A 359 26.48 -0.25 -17.91
CA GLU A 359 26.92 -1.51 -18.53
C GLU A 359 27.20 -2.60 -17.48
N GLU A 360 27.55 -2.18 -16.26
CA GLU A 360 27.79 -3.05 -15.11
C GLU A 360 26.61 -3.02 -14.12
N MET A 361 26.63 -3.91 -13.13
CA MET A 361 25.59 -3.95 -12.08
C MET A 361 25.55 -2.70 -11.18
N GLU A 362 26.58 -1.85 -11.24
CA GLU A 362 26.69 -0.68 -10.41
C GLU A 362 25.86 0.51 -10.99
N LYS A 363 24.67 0.70 -10.42
CA LYS A 363 23.75 1.79 -10.73
C LYS A 363 24.24 3.11 -10.10
N PRO A 364 23.84 4.29 -10.62
CA PRO A 364 24.05 5.56 -9.91
C PRO A 364 23.45 5.51 -8.51
N TYR A 365 23.89 6.38 -7.61
CA TYR A 365 23.20 6.53 -6.34
C TYR A 365 21.73 6.91 -6.56
N PHE A 366 20.79 6.17 -5.94
CA PHE A 366 19.35 6.37 -6.17
C PHE A 366 18.85 7.73 -5.65
N GLY A 367 19.57 8.33 -4.69
CA GLY A 367 19.28 9.66 -4.18
C GLY A 367 19.81 10.79 -5.06
N MET A 368 19.24 10.90 -6.27
CA MET A 368 19.58 11.93 -7.27
C MET A 368 21.02 11.86 -7.81
N GLY A 369 21.60 10.66 -7.91
CA GLY A 369 22.91 10.44 -8.51
C GLY A 369 24.08 10.90 -7.66
N ASP A 370 25.26 10.89 -8.27
CA ASP A 370 26.51 11.36 -7.68
C ASP A 370 27.40 12.00 -8.76
N SER A 371 28.60 12.47 -8.39
CA SER A 371 29.49 13.17 -9.31
C SER A 371 30.03 12.31 -10.45
N ALA A 372 30.13 10.99 -10.26
CA ALA A 372 30.60 10.07 -11.28
C ALA A 372 29.44 9.57 -12.16
N LYS A 373 28.26 9.40 -11.56
CA LYS A 373 27.05 8.88 -12.21
C LYS A 373 25.90 9.89 -12.05
N PRO A 374 25.86 10.93 -12.90
CA PRO A 374 24.78 11.90 -12.87
C PRO A 374 23.46 11.28 -13.31
N VAL A 375 22.36 11.87 -12.85
CA VAL A 375 21.00 11.49 -13.26
C VAL A 375 20.30 12.64 -13.97
N ASN A 376 19.30 12.29 -14.75
CA ASN A 376 18.35 13.16 -15.42
C ASN A 376 16.97 12.98 -14.77
N ILE A 377 16.27 14.08 -14.51
CA ILE A 377 15.00 14.07 -13.78
C ILE A 377 13.96 14.84 -14.57
N TRP A 378 12.82 14.21 -14.83
CA TRP A 378 11.64 14.81 -15.43
C TRP A 378 10.66 15.08 -14.31
N GLN A 379 10.39 16.35 -14.01
CA GLN A 379 9.49 16.72 -12.92
C GLN A 379 8.29 17.45 -13.49
N TRP A 380 7.09 17.00 -13.11
CA TRP A 380 5.84 17.71 -13.33
C TRP A 380 5.33 18.29 -12.01
N LYS A 381 4.69 19.46 -12.07
CA LYS A 381 4.04 20.11 -10.94
C LYS A 381 2.62 20.51 -11.30
N GLY A 382 1.69 20.32 -10.37
CA GLY A 382 0.25 20.59 -10.53
C GLY A 382 -0.13 22.05 -10.72
N GLY A 383 0.81 22.98 -10.52
CA GLY A 383 0.55 24.41 -10.66
C GLY A 383 -0.21 24.99 -9.47
N LYS A 384 -0.72 26.20 -9.64
CA LYS A 384 -1.39 27.04 -8.63
C LYS A 384 -2.70 27.57 -9.18
N THR A 385 -3.48 28.26 -8.36
CA THR A 385 -4.67 28.97 -8.87
C THR A 385 -4.32 30.11 -9.83
N ASP A 386 -3.12 30.68 -9.72
CA ASP A 386 -2.61 31.79 -10.54
C ASP A 386 -1.56 31.38 -11.58
N ALA A 387 -1.16 30.11 -11.61
CA ALA A 387 -0.15 29.60 -12.54
C ALA A 387 -0.52 28.18 -13.02
N PRO A 388 -0.43 27.88 -14.33
CA PRO A 388 -0.74 26.55 -14.84
C PRO A 388 0.26 25.49 -14.34
N GLU A 389 -0.04 24.22 -14.61
CA GLU A 389 0.91 23.13 -14.44
C GLU A 389 2.24 23.42 -15.17
N SER A 390 3.33 22.86 -14.66
CA SER A 390 4.66 23.09 -15.24
C SER A 390 5.48 21.81 -15.30
N VAL A 391 6.42 21.77 -16.25
CA VAL A 391 7.37 20.68 -16.42
C VAL A 391 8.80 21.20 -16.35
N LYS A 392 9.66 20.49 -15.63
CA LYS A 392 11.08 20.80 -15.47
C LYS A 392 11.91 19.60 -15.87
N LEU A 393 12.96 19.87 -16.63
CA LEU A 393 14.04 18.93 -16.88
C LEU A 393 15.20 19.32 -15.98
N LEU A 394 15.74 18.37 -15.21
CA LEU A 394 16.85 18.62 -14.30
C LEU A 394 17.97 17.61 -14.55
N ASN A 395 19.21 18.03 -14.31
CA ASN A 395 20.32 17.13 -14.05
C ASN A 395 20.73 17.22 -12.59
N ALA A 396 21.11 16.09 -12.00
CA ALA A 396 21.51 16.03 -10.60
C ALA A 396 22.71 15.11 -10.37
N ASN A 397 23.58 15.57 -9.46
CA ASN A 397 24.77 14.85 -8.99
C ASN A 397 24.72 14.73 -7.45
N GLY A 398 23.54 14.42 -6.95
CA GLY A 398 23.14 14.39 -5.54
C GLY A 398 22.11 15.49 -5.19
N PHE A 399 21.42 15.32 -4.06
CA PHE A 399 20.32 16.20 -3.61
C PHE A 399 20.64 17.70 -3.58
N ALA A 400 21.88 18.08 -3.27
CA ALA A 400 22.28 19.48 -3.16
C ALA A 400 22.77 20.10 -4.48
N LYS A 401 22.97 19.29 -5.52
CA LYS A 401 23.58 19.70 -6.78
C LYS A 401 22.64 19.36 -7.93
N THR A 402 21.66 20.23 -8.10
CA THR A 402 20.66 20.13 -9.18
C THR A 402 20.78 21.32 -10.13
N GLU A 403 20.81 21.06 -11.42
CA GLU A 403 20.82 22.07 -12.48
C GLU A 403 19.50 21.99 -13.26
N ALA A 404 18.79 23.11 -13.34
CA ALA A 404 17.57 23.20 -14.14
C ALA A 404 17.90 23.43 -15.61
N ARG A 405 17.22 22.70 -16.49
CA ARG A 405 17.36 22.77 -17.94
C ARG A 405 16.03 23.09 -18.60
N ASP A 406 16.13 23.53 -19.85
CA ASP A 406 14.99 23.83 -20.69
C ASP A 406 14.29 22.53 -21.13
N ALA A 407 13.13 22.25 -20.55
CA ALA A 407 12.34 21.07 -20.87
C ALA A 407 11.90 21.03 -22.35
N ALA A 408 11.65 22.19 -22.97
CA ALA A 408 11.23 22.26 -24.37
C ALA A 408 12.39 21.86 -25.31
N LYS A 409 13.62 22.27 -24.99
CA LYS A 409 14.83 21.81 -25.72
C LYS A 409 15.07 20.32 -25.59
N GLY A 410 14.78 19.74 -24.42
CA GLY A 410 14.82 18.29 -24.21
C GLY A 410 13.66 17.52 -24.84
N GLY A 411 12.71 18.21 -25.47
CA GLY A 411 11.50 17.61 -26.04
C GLY A 411 10.54 17.04 -24.99
N LEU A 412 10.71 17.38 -23.71
CA LEU A 412 9.91 16.88 -22.60
C LEU A 412 8.59 17.66 -22.52
N LYS A 413 7.48 16.92 -22.59
CA LYS A 413 6.13 17.43 -22.37
C LYS A 413 5.47 16.63 -21.26
N ALA A 414 4.62 17.29 -20.48
CA ALA A 414 3.82 16.60 -19.47
C ALA A 414 2.44 17.25 -19.33
N THR A 415 1.44 16.42 -19.06
CA THR A 415 0.05 16.84 -18.80
C THR A 415 -0.50 16.05 -17.62
N GLY A 416 -1.17 16.74 -16.69
CA GLY A 416 -1.75 16.15 -15.50
C GLY A 416 -3.26 16.30 -15.40
N ALA A 417 -3.92 15.33 -14.78
CA ALA A 417 -5.31 15.45 -14.35
C ALA A 417 -5.52 14.78 -13.00
N TYR A 418 -6.41 15.38 -12.21
CA TYR A 418 -6.84 14.84 -10.92
C TYR A 418 -8.30 14.44 -11.00
N SER A 419 -8.63 13.23 -10.56
CA SER A 419 -10.01 12.76 -10.44
C SER A 419 -10.13 11.74 -9.32
N ASN A 420 -11.13 11.91 -8.45
CA ASN A 420 -11.52 10.97 -7.39
C ASN A 420 -10.31 10.42 -6.61
N GLY A 421 -9.54 11.30 -5.97
CA GLY A 421 -8.42 10.89 -5.12
C GLY A 421 -7.20 10.34 -5.85
N THR A 422 -7.09 10.54 -7.16
CA THR A 422 -5.97 10.03 -7.98
C THR A 422 -5.46 11.11 -8.92
N TRP A 423 -4.16 11.35 -8.90
CA TRP A 423 -3.45 12.07 -9.95
C TRP A 423 -3.05 11.11 -11.06
N ARG A 424 -3.18 11.58 -12.29
CA ARG A 424 -2.65 10.94 -13.49
C ARG A 424 -1.79 11.96 -14.23
N VAL A 425 -0.56 11.59 -14.57
CA VAL A 425 0.35 12.46 -15.30
C VAL A 425 0.97 11.67 -16.44
N VAL A 426 0.83 12.18 -17.67
CA VAL A 426 1.55 11.64 -18.82
C VAL A 426 2.79 12.48 -19.03
N MET A 427 3.96 11.85 -19.11
CA MET A 427 5.22 12.47 -19.51
C MET A 427 5.71 11.86 -20.80
N LYS A 428 6.04 12.70 -21.77
CA LYS A 428 6.41 12.31 -23.13
C LYS A 428 7.71 12.97 -23.55
N ARG A 429 8.63 12.21 -24.14
CA ARG A 429 9.95 12.68 -24.57
C ARG A 429 10.48 11.87 -25.76
N PRO A 430 11.28 12.47 -26.68
CA PRO A 430 12.07 11.72 -27.66
C PRO A 430 12.94 10.61 -27.05
N LEU A 431 13.14 9.51 -27.78
CA LEU A 431 14.02 8.41 -27.37
C LEU A 431 15.50 8.83 -27.33
N ALA A 432 15.87 9.70 -28.27
CA ALA A 432 17.19 10.28 -28.40
C ALA A 432 17.10 11.81 -28.42
N THR A 433 18.10 12.48 -27.86
CA THR A 433 18.19 13.94 -27.81
C THR A 433 19.55 14.44 -28.27
N GLU A 434 19.65 15.75 -28.53
CA GLU A 434 20.90 16.38 -28.97
C GLU A 434 21.97 16.39 -27.86
N GLU A 435 21.58 16.63 -26.60
CA GLU A 435 22.49 16.71 -25.43
C GLU A 435 22.80 15.31 -24.83
N LYS A 436 23.41 14.41 -25.62
CA LYS A 436 23.66 13.00 -25.27
C LYS A 436 24.45 12.76 -23.97
N ASP A 437 25.24 13.75 -23.54
CA ASP A 437 26.06 13.74 -22.33
C ASP A 437 25.29 14.13 -21.07
N LYS A 438 24.05 14.58 -21.21
CA LYS A 438 23.19 15.02 -20.08
C LYS A 438 21.86 14.29 -20.01
N ASP A 439 21.54 13.54 -21.05
CA ASP A 439 20.22 12.99 -21.29
C ASP A 439 20.32 11.49 -21.58
N ILE A 440 19.44 10.70 -20.96
CA ILE A 440 19.35 9.28 -21.29
C ILE A 440 18.98 9.10 -22.76
N GLN A 441 19.70 8.20 -23.41
CA GLN A 441 19.41 7.72 -24.77
C GLN A 441 18.79 6.34 -24.65
N PHE A 442 17.49 6.22 -24.92
CA PHE A 442 16.77 4.97 -24.76
C PHE A 442 17.12 4.00 -25.89
N VAL A 443 17.29 2.72 -25.53
CA VAL A 443 17.61 1.65 -26.47
C VAL A 443 16.61 0.51 -26.30
N GLU A 444 15.95 0.15 -27.39
CA GLU A 444 15.01 -0.98 -27.42
C GLU A 444 15.71 -2.28 -26.98
N GLY A 445 15.01 -3.08 -26.16
CA GLY A 445 15.54 -4.33 -25.63
C GLY A 445 16.57 -4.20 -24.50
N LYS A 446 17.02 -2.98 -24.15
CA LYS A 446 17.90 -2.77 -22.98
C LYS A 446 17.10 -2.40 -21.73
N TYR A 447 17.53 -2.94 -20.59
CA TYR A 447 17.01 -2.56 -19.28
C TYR A 447 17.62 -1.22 -18.86
N THR A 448 16.77 -0.21 -18.68
CA THR A 448 17.16 1.13 -18.25
C THR A 448 16.75 1.33 -16.80
N PRO A 449 17.64 1.69 -15.87
CA PRO A 449 17.24 2.03 -14.51
C PRO A 449 16.24 3.19 -14.49
N ILE A 450 15.16 3.06 -13.73
CA ILE A 450 14.15 4.11 -13.53
C ILE A 450 13.78 4.18 -12.05
N ALA A 451 13.60 5.39 -11.54
CA ALA A 451 13.08 5.63 -10.20
C ALA A 451 12.03 6.73 -10.24
N PHE A 452 11.17 6.76 -9.23
CA PHE A 452 10.08 7.73 -9.13
C PHE A 452 10.17 8.49 -7.82
N ALA A 453 9.70 9.73 -7.82
CA ALA A 453 9.46 10.52 -6.63
C ALA A 453 8.11 11.23 -6.74
N ALA A 454 7.41 11.41 -5.61
CA ALA A 454 6.14 12.11 -5.54
C ALA A 454 6.07 12.98 -4.28
N TRP A 455 5.35 14.09 -4.38
CA TRP A 455 5.17 15.08 -3.32
C TRP A 455 3.67 15.32 -3.11
N ASP A 456 3.18 15.08 -1.89
CA ASP A 456 1.86 15.53 -1.43
C ASP A 456 1.98 16.94 -0.82
N GLY A 457 1.48 17.93 -1.58
CA GLY A 457 1.61 19.34 -1.22
C GLY A 457 0.79 19.75 0.02
N THR A 458 -0.34 19.08 0.27
CA THR A 458 -1.20 19.32 1.45
C THR A 458 -0.60 18.73 2.71
N ASN A 459 0.24 17.70 2.57
CA ASN A 459 1.02 17.08 3.64
C ASN A 459 2.37 17.79 3.89
N GLY A 460 2.69 18.86 3.15
CA GLY A 460 3.90 19.67 3.35
C GLY A 460 5.15 19.12 2.68
N GLU A 461 5.00 18.21 1.72
CA GLU A 461 6.11 17.65 0.96
C GLU A 461 6.59 18.64 -0.11
N THR A 462 7.89 18.96 -0.10
CA THR A 462 8.57 19.76 -1.14
C THR A 462 10.08 19.53 -1.08
N GLY A 463 10.78 19.78 -2.19
CA GLY A 463 12.23 19.64 -2.25
C GLY A 463 12.67 18.22 -1.85
N SER A 464 13.53 18.09 -0.84
CA SER A 464 13.97 16.77 -0.37
C SER A 464 12.96 16.06 0.55
N LYS A 465 11.91 16.74 1.01
CA LYS A 465 10.79 16.12 1.73
C LYS A 465 9.82 15.52 0.72
N HIS A 466 9.99 14.24 0.42
CA HIS A 466 9.13 13.50 -0.51
C HIS A 466 9.21 12.01 -0.25
N VAL A 467 8.37 11.27 -0.96
CA VAL A 467 8.53 9.84 -1.12
C VAL A 467 9.20 9.49 -2.44
N MET A 468 10.02 8.45 -2.43
CA MET A 468 10.76 7.98 -3.59
C MET A 468 10.78 6.47 -3.69
N THR A 469 11.19 5.96 -4.83
CA THR A 469 11.57 4.56 -5.01
C THR A 469 13.08 4.37 -4.98
N THR A 470 13.54 3.14 -4.79
CA THR A 470 14.87 2.73 -5.27
C THR A 470 14.88 2.59 -6.80
N TRP A 471 15.99 2.13 -7.37
CA TRP A 471 16.05 1.80 -8.79
C TRP A 471 15.25 0.56 -9.13
N TYR A 472 14.27 0.74 -10.02
CA TYR A 472 13.59 -0.30 -10.78
C TYR A 472 14.11 -0.32 -12.23
N TRP A 473 13.48 -1.12 -13.07
CA TRP A 473 13.86 -1.26 -14.47
C TRP A 473 12.74 -0.85 -15.41
N LEU A 474 13.09 -0.08 -16.44
CA LEU A 474 12.29 0.17 -17.62
C LEU A 474 12.80 -0.70 -18.76
N LEU A 475 11.90 -1.42 -19.43
CA LEU A 475 12.21 -2.21 -20.61
C LEU A 475 11.35 -1.71 -21.78
N LEU A 476 12.00 -1.17 -22.81
CA LEU A 476 11.37 -0.97 -24.12
C LEU A 476 11.23 -2.34 -24.77
N LYS A 477 10.03 -2.91 -24.68
CA LYS A 477 9.78 -4.30 -25.04
C LYS A 477 9.99 -4.45 -26.56
N PRO A 478 10.96 -5.26 -26.99
CA PRO A 478 11.21 -5.42 -28.41
C PRO A 478 9.98 -6.03 -29.09
N ALA A 479 9.76 -5.69 -30.36
CA ALA A 479 8.75 -6.38 -31.15
C ALA A 479 9.00 -7.90 -31.08
N THR A 480 7.96 -8.69 -30.78
CA THR A 480 8.05 -10.15 -30.84
C THR A 480 8.40 -10.55 -32.26
N GLY A 481 9.67 -10.86 -32.50
CA GLY A 481 10.15 -11.29 -33.81
C GLY A 481 9.44 -12.56 -34.25
N SER A 482 9.20 -12.70 -35.57
CA SER A 482 8.57 -13.89 -36.16
C SER A 482 9.33 -15.18 -35.81
N SER A 483 10.62 -15.08 -35.48
CA SER A 483 11.46 -16.18 -34.98
C SER A 483 10.88 -16.90 -33.76
N VAL A 484 10.15 -16.21 -32.86
CA VAL A 484 9.50 -16.82 -31.68
C VAL A 484 8.40 -17.80 -32.09
N TYR A 485 7.78 -17.60 -33.26
CA TYR A 485 6.77 -18.51 -33.82
C TYR A 485 7.37 -19.50 -34.82
N ILE A 486 8.35 -19.06 -35.62
CA ILE A 486 8.99 -19.86 -36.67
C ILE A 486 9.90 -20.93 -36.09
N ILE A 487 10.70 -20.63 -35.05
CA ILE A 487 11.66 -21.59 -34.48
C ILE A 487 10.94 -22.82 -33.89
N PRO A 488 9.90 -22.69 -33.04
CA PRO A 488 9.14 -23.84 -32.57
C PRO A 488 8.50 -24.64 -33.72
N LEU A 489 8.03 -23.98 -34.77
CA LEU A 489 7.47 -24.62 -35.97
C LEU A 489 8.52 -25.43 -36.74
N ILE A 490 9.72 -24.88 -36.94
CA ILE A 490 10.84 -25.58 -37.57
C ILE A 490 11.25 -26.78 -36.71
N VAL A 491 11.38 -26.60 -35.40
CA VAL A 491 11.72 -27.70 -34.47
C VAL A 491 10.66 -28.80 -34.53
N ALA A 492 9.37 -28.44 -34.52
CA ALA A 492 8.27 -29.40 -34.64
C ALA A 492 8.33 -30.16 -35.98
N LEU A 493 8.61 -29.48 -37.10
CA LEU A 493 8.77 -30.11 -38.41
C LEU A 493 9.98 -31.05 -38.49
N VAL A 494 11.10 -30.68 -37.86
CA VAL A 494 12.31 -31.52 -37.81
C VAL A 494 12.07 -32.75 -36.94
N VAL A 495 11.43 -32.60 -35.78
CA VAL A 495 11.08 -33.71 -34.89
C VAL A 495 10.10 -34.65 -35.59
N PHE A 496 9.01 -34.12 -36.15
CA PHE A 496 8.00 -34.92 -36.84
C PHE A 496 8.57 -35.60 -38.10
N GLY A 497 9.43 -34.90 -38.85
CA GLY A 497 10.16 -35.48 -39.99
C GLY A 497 11.12 -36.59 -39.57
N GLY A 498 11.83 -36.41 -38.45
CA GLY A 498 12.70 -37.43 -37.86
C GLY A 498 11.93 -38.68 -37.40
N GLU A 499 10.83 -38.49 -36.69
CA GLU A 499 9.93 -39.58 -36.28
C GLU A 499 9.34 -40.32 -37.48
N PHE A 500 8.88 -39.60 -38.51
CA PHE A 500 8.37 -40.20 -39.73
C PHE A 500 9.42 -41.04 -40.46
N LEU A 501 10.66 -40.57 -40.53
CA LEU A 501 11.77 -41.33 -41.12
C LEU A 501 12.12 -42.57 -40.29
N LEU A 502 12.09 -42.47 -38.96
CA LEU A 502 12.31 -43.62 -38.06
C LEU A 502 11.22 -44.67 -38.24
N VAL A 503 9.94 -44.29 -38.23
CA VAL A 503 8.80 -45.18 -38.47
C VAL A 503 8.89 -45.85 -39.85
N ARG A 504 9.24 -45.08 -40.88
CA ARG A 504 9.43 -45.62 -42.25
C ARG A 504 10.61 -46.59 -42.35
N SER A 505 11.69 -46.38 -41.59
CA SER A 505 12.82 -47.31 -41.56
C SER A 505 12.51 -48.59 -40.77
N ALA A 506 11.70 -48.48 -39.71
CA ALA A 506 11.28 -49.60 -38.87
C ALA A 506 10.27 -50.52 -39.59
N GLY A 507 9.42 -49.98 -40.46
CA GLY A 507 8.47 -50.75 -41.28
C GLY A 507 9.06 -51.41 -42.54
N LYS A 508 10.38 -51.29 -42.78
CA LYS A 508 11.09 -51.90 -43.92
C LYS A 508 11.92 -53.13 -43.54
N LYS A 509 11.71 -53.71 -42.35
CA LYS A 509 12.33 -54.96 -41.92
C LYS A 509 11.38 -56.15 -42.05
#